data_AF-A0A1B3LJ62-F1
#
_entry.id   AF-A0A1B3LJ62-F1
#
_cell.length_a   1.000
_cell.length_b   1.000
_cell.length_c   1.000
_cell.angle_alpha   90.00
_cell.angle_beta   90.00
_cell.angle_gamma   90.00
#
_symmetry.space_group_name_H-M   'P 1'
#
loop_
_entity.id
_entity.type
_entity.pdbx_description
1 polymer ?
#
loop_
_entity_poly.entity_id
_entity_poly.type
_entity_poly.pdbx_seq_one_letter_code
_entity_poly.pdbx_strand_id
1 'polypeptide(L)'
;MPIRHLLAATAAAFALTAAPVQAELLSGDTGPVEEPTLIYIGMDSFNFEFEWSVNTSDRAYLYGRGNDIAVAPGVTTVEQIGDASLLDFTTTFVGPLCDAACAANGVGDFIVLRRDGSYGAFRIDDIIYNGGDPTLGTLSGTWWIQLDGTSQFAPPVPEPGSWAMLLGGIALIGAAVRRRAS
;
A
#
# COMPACT_ATOMS: atom_id res chain seq x y z
N MET A 1 68.44 -23.48 9.22
CA MET A 1 67.74 -22.33 8.61
C MET A 1 66.24 -22.55 8.78
N PRO A 2 65.52 -21.80 9.64
CA PRO A 2 64.09 -21.99 9.82
C PRO A 2 63.29 -21.05 8.90
N ILE A 3 62.42 -21.63 8.08
CA ILE A 3 61.49 -20.91 7.20
C ILE A 3 60.26 -20.56 8.05
N ARG A 4 60.05 -19.27 8.34
CA ARG A 4 58.86 -18.75 9.04
C ARG A 4 57.75 -18.50 8.02
N HIS A 5 56.66 -19.26 8.12
CA HIS A 5 55.44 -19.02 7.35
C HIS A 5 54.69 -17.81 7.90
N LEU A 6 54.56 -16.75 7.09
CA LEU A 6 53.67 -15.62 7.36
C LEU A 6 52.23 -16.05 7.10
N LEU A 7 51.42 -16.09 8.16
CA LEU A 7 49.95 -16.12 8.05
C LEU A 7 49.47 -14.69 7.75
N ALA A 8 49.03 -14.45 6.51
CA ALA A 8 48.30 -13.23 6.15
C ALA A 8 46.83 -13.40 6.55
N ALA A 9 46.42 -12.72 7.62
CA ALA A 9 45.02 -12.62 8.01
C ALA A 9 44.33 -11.56 7.14
N THR A 10 43.54 -11.99 6.16
CA THR A 10 42.69 -11.11 5.37
C THR A 10 41.45 -10.74 6.19
N ALA A 11 41.37 -9.49 6.65
CA ALA A 11 40.19 -8.96 7.31
C ALA A 11 39.15 -8.57 6.24
N ALA A 12 38.05 -9.32 6.14
CA ALA A 12 36.90 -8.92 5.34
C ALA A 12 36.10 -7.85 6.09
N ALA A 13 36.13 -6.61 5.61
CA ALA A 13 35.28 -5.55 6.11
C ALA A 13 33.85 -5.74 5.56
N PHE A 14 32.91 -6.12 6.42
CA PHE A 14 31.49 -6.09 6.09
C PHE A 14 30.95 -4.67 6.33
N ALA A 15 30.54 -3.99 5.27
CA ALA A 15 29.77 -2.77 5.38
C ALA A 15 28.34 -3.13 5.81
N LEU A 16 27.96 -2.79 7.04
CA LEU A 16 26.55 -2.79 7.45
C LEU A 16 25.88 -1.57 6.82
N THR A 17 25.13 -1.76 5.74
CA THR A 17 24.17 -0.76 5.29
C THR A 17 22.93 -0.85 6.19
N ALA A 18 22.38 0.29 6.59
CA ALA A 18 21.11 0.33 7.28
C ALA A 18 20.05 -0.35 6.40
N ALA A 19 19.24 -1.24 6.98
CA ALA A 19 18.10 -1.78 6.27
C ALA A 19 17.15 -0.64 5.91
N PRO A 20 16.52 -0.65 4.72
CA PRO A 20 15.47 0.32 4.42
C PRO A 20 14.39 0.20 5.49
N VAL A 21 14.10 1.32 6.15
CA VAL A 21 12.97 1.41 7.08
C VAL A 21 11.71 1.26 6.22
N GLN A 22 10.89 0.25 6.53
CA GLN A 22 9.62 0.06 5.87
C GLN A 22 8.76 1.31 6.05
N ALA A 23 8.17 1.80 4.95
CA ALA A 23 7.17 2.87 4.98
C ALA A 23 6.06 2.52 5.97
N GLU A 24 5.78 3.42 6.90
CA GLU A 24 4.64 3.25 7.80
C GLU A 24 3.35 3.53 7.01
N LEU A 25 2.61 2.46 6.73
CA LEU A 25 1.29 2.56 6.12
C LEU A 25 0.26 2.79 7.23
N LEU A 26 -0.32 3.98 7.28
CA LEU A 26 -1.46 4.23 8.15
C LEU A 26 -2.73 3.72 7.50
N SER A 27 -3.67 3.22 8.30
CA SER A 27 -4.99 2.80 7.81
C SER A 27 -6.12 3.13 8.78
N GLY A 28 -7.34 3.13 8.27
CA GLY A 28 -8.56 3.31 9.05
C GLY A 28 -9.81 3.06 8.19
N ASP A 29 -10.98 3.32 8.78
CA ASP A 29 -12.28 3.15 8.13
C ASP A 29 -13.09 4.44 8.25
N THR A 30 -13.92 4.74 7.23
CA THR A 30 -14.78 5.94 7.27
C THR A 30 -16.07 5.73 8.06
N GLY A 31 -16.46 4.48 8.31
CA GLY A 31 -17.84 4.16 8.63
C GLY A 31 -18.79 4.51 7.48
N PRO A 32 -20.12 4.40 7.67
CA PRO A 32 -21.10 4.79 6.68
C PRO A 32 -21.22 6.31 6.59
N VAL A 33 -21.08 6.84 5.37
CA VAL A 33 -21.17 8.27 5.06
C VAL A 33 -22.31 8.49 4.06
N GLU A 34 -23.22 9.42 4.34
CA GLU A 34 -24.39 9.73 3.50
C GLU A 34 -24.01 10.53 2.23
N GLU A 35 -24.82 10.45 1.18
CA GLU A 35 -24.68 11.26 -0.04
C GLU A 35 -25.45 12.60 0.03
N PRO A 36 -24.95 13.71 -0.56
CA PRO A 36 -23.57 13.94 -0.99
C PRO A 36 -22.79 14.55 0.17
N THR A 37 -21.79 13.81 0.67
CA THR A 37 -20.93 14.29 1.75
C THR A 37 -19.47 14.23 1.31
N LEU A 38 -18.72 15.27 1.69
CA LEU A 38 -17.28 15.31 1.56
C LEU A 38 -16.67 14.31 2.55
N ILE A 39 -15.95 13.32 2.03
CA ILE A 39 -15.24 12.31 2.81
C ILE A 39 -13.82 12.80 3.06
N TYR A 40 -13.39 12.69 4.31
CA TYR A 40 -12.03 12.94 4.76
C TYR A 40 -11.39 11.63 5.18
N ILE A 41 -10.24 11.29 4.60
CA ILE A 41 -9.42 10.16 5.04
C ILE A 41 -8.04 10.67 5.47
N GLY A 42 -7.48 10.09 6.52
CA GLY A 42 -6.18 10.46 7.07
C GLY A 42 -6.24 11.05 8.48
N MET A 43 -5.25 11.90 8.79
CA MET A 43 -5.06 12.53 10.10
C MET A 43 -5.05 14.06 9.97
N ASP A 44 -5.10 14.75 11.12
CA ASP A 44 -5.20 16.21 11.26
C ASP A 44 -4.55 17.03 10.12
N SER A 45 -3.22 16.93 9.96
CA SER A 45 -2.45 17.71 8.99
C SER A 45 -2.26 17.03 7.64
N PHE A 46 -2.70 15.79 7.50
CA PHE A 46 -2.48 14.97 6.32
C PHE A 46 -3.75 14.21 5.99
N ASN A 47 -4.55 14.81 5.11
CA ASN A 47 -5.81 14.24 4.70
C ASN A 47 -5.97 14.30 3.18
N PHE A 48 -6.77 13.38 2.67
CA PHE A 48 -7.36 13.45 1.34
C PHE A 48 -8.86 13.71 1.46
N GLU A 49 -9.39 14.36 0.45
CA GLU A 49 -10.75 14.85 0.41
C GLU A 49 -11.40 14.44 -0.92
N PHE A 50 -12.53 13.76 -0.85
CA PHE A 50 -13.26 13.41 -2.05
C PHE A 50 -14.75 13.38 -1.76
N GLU A 51 -15.54 13.62 -2.79
CA GLU A 51 -16.98 13.43 -2.73
C GLU A 51 -17.33 12.13 -3.44
N TRP A 52 -18.53 11.64 -3.17
CA TRP A 52 -19.07 10.48 -3.86
C TRP A 52 -20.54 10.71 -4.20
N SER A 53 -21.04 9.96 -5.18
CA SER A 53 -22.46 9.90 -5.51
C SER A 53 -22.85 8.47 -5.86
N VAL A 54 -24.09 8.10 -5.56
CA VAL A 54 -24.63 6.79 -5.92
C VAL A 54 -24.89 6.73 -7.43
N ASN A 55 -24.59 5.58 -8.02
CA ASN A 55 -25.02 5.24 -9.38
C ASN A 55 -26.12 4.16 -9.33
N THR A 56 -25.81 3.03 -8.70
CA THR A 56 -26.73 1.92 -8.46
C THR A 56 -26.58 1.45 -7.01
N SER A 57 -27.34 0.43 -6.62
CA SER A 57 -27.32 -0.09 -5.26
C SER A 57 -25.96 -0.57 -4.77
N ASP A 58 -25.04 -0.87 -5.69
CA ASP A 58 -23.73 -1.47 -5.48
C ASP A 58 -22.62 -0.69 -6.20
N ARG A 59 -22.93 0.52 -6.71
CA ARG A 59 -21.98 1.32 -7.49
C ARG A 59 -22.05 2.81 -7.20
N ALA A 60 -20.89 3.46 -7.23
CA ALA A 60 -20.73 4.89 -6.98
C ALA A 60 -19.77 5.56 -7.98
N TYR A 61 -19.91 6.88 -8.12
CA TYR A 61 -18.87 7.75 -8.68
C TYR A 61 -18.10 8.44 -7.54
N LEU A 62 -16.80 8.64 -7.72
CA LEU A 62 -15.95 9.33 -6.75
C LEU A 62 -15.26 10.53 -7.42
N TYR A 63 -15.21 11.66 -6.72
CA TYR A 63 -14.78 12.95 -7.24
C TYR A 63 -13.63 13.50 -6.41
N GLY A 64 -12.47 13.73 -7.03
CA GLY A 64 -11.31 14.32 -6.36
C GLY A 64 -11.56 15.79 -6.03
N ARG A 65 -11.73 16.15 -4.75
CA ARG A 65 -11.94 17.54 -4.31
C ARG A 65 -10.61 18.16 -3.89
N GLY A 66 -9.92 18.79 -4.84
CA GLY A 66 -8.55 19.26 -4.63
C GLY A 66 -7.54 18.10 -4.49
N ASN A 67 -7.91 16.94 -5.02
CA ASN A 67 -7.08 15.74 -5.12
C ASN A 67 -7.16 15.24 -6.56
N ASP A 68 -6.06 14.72 -7.06
CA ASP A 68 -6.09 13.86 -8.23
C ASP A 68 -6.61 12.49 -7.80
N ILE A 69 -7.43 11.85 -8.64
CA ILE A 69 -8.03 10.55 -8.36
C ILE A 69 -7.78 9.59 -9.54
N ALA A 70 -7.49 8.32 -9.24
CA ALA A 70 -7.32 7.26 -10.22
C ALA A 70 -7.99 5.98 -9.73
N VAL A 71 -8.33 5.08 -10.67
CA VAL A 71 -8.79 3.72 -10.34
C VAL A 71 -7.60 2.77 -10.32
N ALA A 72 -7.57 1.82 -9.38
CA ALA A 72 -6.60 0.73 -9.35
C ALA A 72 -7.30 -0.59 -9.74
N PRO A 73 -7.42 -0.89 -11.05
CA PRO A 73 -8.27 -1.99 -11.52
C PRO A 73 -7.72 -3.36 -11.14
N GLY A 74 -8.60 -4.27 -10.73
CA GLY A 74 -8.24 -5.65 -10.38
C GLY A 74 -7.47 -5.81 -9.07
N VAL A 75 -7.28 -4.73 -8.32
CA VAL A 75 -6.66 -4.73 -7.00
C VAL A 75 -7.64 -5.27 -5.97
N THR A 76 -7.19 -6.21 -5.15
CA THR A 76 -7.97 -6.84 -4.08
C THR A 76 -7.38 -6.57 -2.70
N THR A 77 -6.12 -6.15 -2.61
CA THR A 77 -5.47 -5.69 -1.38
C THR A 77 -4.58 -4.50 -1.70
N VAL A 78 -4.38 -3.60 -0.75
CA VAL A 78 -3.65 -2.34 -0.98
C VAL A 78 -2.20 -2.58 -1.45
N GLU A 79 -1.57 -3.67 -1.02
CA GLU A 79 -0.19 -4.02 -1.37
C GLU A 79 -0.01 -4.37 -2.85
N GLN A 80 -1.10 -4.65 -3.57
CA GLN A 80 -1.05 -4.87 -5.02
C GLN A 80 -0.93 -3.56 -5.81
N ILE A 81 -1.21 -2.42 -5.18
CA ILE A 81 -0.94 -1.08 -5.72
C ILE A 81 0.58 -0.85 -5.56
N GLY A 82 1.39 -1.53 -6.37
CA GLY A 82 2.85 -1.47 -6.27
C GLY A 82 3.36 -0.03 -6.30
N ASP A 83 3.48 0.56 -7.49
CA ASP A 83 3.80 1.98 -7.66
C ASP A 83 2.56 2.76 -8.10
N ALA A 84 1.96 3.50 -7.17
CA ALA A 84 0.78 4.32 -7.41
C ALA A 84 1.03 5.46 -8.41
N SER A 85 2.27 5.90 -8.63
CA SER A 85 2.58 6.99 -9.57
C SER A 85 2.36 6.59 -11.04
N LEU A 86 2.25 5.29 -11.31
CA LEU A 86 2.00 4.73 -12.64
C LEU A 86 0.51 4.72 -13.02
N LEU A 87 -0.39 5.11 -12.11
CA LEU A 87 -1.81 5.17 -12.38
C LEU A 87 -2.19 6.41 -13.20
N ASP A 88 -3.25 6.28 -13.99
CA ASP A 88 -3.80 7.37 -14.81
C ASP A 88 -4.72 8.26 -13.95
N PHE A 89 -4.16 9.34 -13.43
CA PHE A 89 -4.89 10.29 -12.58
C PHE A 89 -5.73 11.31 -13.37
N THR A 90 -6.88 11.67 -12.81
CA THR A 90 -7.75 12.76 -13.27
C THR A 90 -8.12 13.70 -12.12
N THR A 91 -8.47 14.95 -12.45
CA THR A 91 -8.96 15.96 -11.50
C THR A 91 -10.49 16.01 -11.40
N THR A 92 -11.19 15.16 -12.15
CA THR A 92 -12.66 15.20 -12.26
C THR A 92 -13.30 14.12 -11.39
N PHE A 93 -13.51 12.93 -11.95
CA PHE A 93 -14.15 11.82 -11.28
C PHE A 93 -13.73 10.48 -11.89
N VAL A 94 -13.95 9.42 -11.14
CA VAL A 94 -13.83 8.03 -11.57
C VAL A 94 -15.12 7.25 -11.32
N GLY A 95 -15.32 6.19 -12.08
CA GLY A 95 -16.44 5.24 -11.91
C GLY A 95 -17.32 5.03 -13.15
N PRO A 96 -18.40 4.23 -13.02
CA PRO A 96 -18.89 3.67 -11.77
C PRO A 96 -17.97 2.60 -11.18
N LEU A 97 -17.70 2.76 -9.89
CA LEU A 97 -16.91 1.84 -9.08
C LEU A 97 -17.83 1.02 -8.20
N CYS A 98 -17.36 -0.16 -7.85
CA CYS A 98 -18.15 -1.26 -7.39
C CYS A 98 -17.80 -1.58 -5.92
N ASP A 99 -18.79 -1.92 -5.09
CA ASP A 99 -18.53 -2.38 -3.72
C ASP A 99 -18.20 -3.88 -3.66
N ALA A 100 -18.09 -4.44 -2.45
CA ALA A 100 -17.81 -5.86 -2.26
C ALA A 100 -18.90 -6.79 -2.85
N ALA A 101 -20.15 -6.36 -2.92
CA ALA A 101 -21.28 -7.22 -3.31
C ALA A 101 -21.34 -7.48 -4.82
N CYS A 102 -20.83 -6.56 -5.64
CA CYS A 102 -20.85 -6.70 -7.10
C CYS A 102 -19.69 -7.53 -7.67
N ALA A 103 -18.65 -7.80 -6.87
CA ALA A 103 -17.44 -8.48 -7.30
C ALA A 103 -17.43 -9.96 -6.86
N ALA A 104 -17.03 -10.86 -7.77
CA ALA A 104 -17.01 -12.30 -7.49
C ALA A 104 -16.04 -12.71 -6.37
N ASN A 105 -15.05 -11.87 -6.06
CA ASN A 105 -14.09 -12.05 -4.97
C ASN A 105 -14.57 -11.45 -3.64
N GLY A 106 -15.69 -10.73 -3.61
CA GLY A 106 -16.20 -10.06 -2.42
C GLY A 106 -15.38 -8.83 -1.99
N VAL A 107 -14.60 -8.23 -2.89
CA VAL A 107 -13.77 -7.05 -2.60
C VAL A 107 -14.18 -5.94 -3.53
N GLY A 108 -14.52 -4.77 -2.98
CA GLY A 108 -14.85 -3.62 -3.80
C GLY A 108 -13.63 -2.96 -4.44
N ASP A 109 -13.92 -2.05 -5.36
CA ASP A 109 -12.91 -1.37 -6.16
C ASP A 109 -12.06 -0.44 -5.30
N PHE A 110 -10.81 -0.29 -5.73
CA PHE A 110 -9.85 0.64 -5.17
C PHE A 110 -9.75 1.91 -6.01
N ILE A 111 -9.71 3.04 -5.33
CA ILE A 111 -9.18 4.29 -5.87
C ILE A 111 -7.86 4.64 -5.21
N VAL A 112 -7.08 5.45 -5.92
CA VAL A 112 -5.91 6.12 -5.38
C VAL A 112 -6.09 7.62 -5.51
N LEU A 113 -5.77 8.33 -4.43
CA LEU A 113 -5.80 9.77 -4.30
C LEU A 113 -4.37 10.28 -4.27
N ARG A 114 -4.12 11.41 -4.94
CA ARG A 114 -2.82 12.07 -4.96
C ARG A 114 -2.96 13.57 -4.69
N ARG A 115 -2.11 14.08 -3.80
CA ARG A 115 -2.03 15.50 -3.41
C ARG A 115 -0.60 15.85 -3.04
N ASP A 116 -0.01 16.86 -3.67
CA ASP A 116 1.33 17.36 -3.34
C ASP A 116 2.42 16.27 -3.26
N GLY A 117 2.36 15.29 -4.15
CA GLY A 117 3.29 14.15 -4.20
C GLY A 117 3.02 13.04 -3.18
N SER A 118 2.00 13.21 -2.35
CA SER A 118 1.54 12.21 -1.39
C SER A 118 0.44 11.33 -1.98
N TYR A 119 0.34 10.08 -1.50
CA TYR A 119 -0.60 9.08 -1.99
C TYR A 119 -1.45 8.47 -0.87
N GLY A 120 -2.73 8.30 -1.16
CA GLY A 120 -3.69 7.56 -0.34
C GLY A 120 -4.46 6.57 -1.19
N ALA A 121 -4.88 5.45 -0.62
CA ALA A 121 -5.74 4.47 -1.25
C ALA A 121 -7.05 4.36 -0.47
N PHE A 122 -8.15 4.13 -1.18
CA PHE A 122 -9.47 3.94 -0.58
C PHE A 122 -10.16 2.76 -1.29
N ARG A 123 -10.62 1.79 -0.51
CA ARG A 123 -11.43 0.66 -0.99
C ARG A 123 -12.88 0.92 -0.64
N ILE A 124 -13.76 0.69 -1.59
CA ILE A 124 -15.22 0.73 -1.36
C ILE A 124 -15.62 -0.59 -0.70
N ASP A 125 -16.08 -0.54 0.55
CA ASP A 125 -16.47 -1.75 1.28
C ASP A 125 -17.92 -2.09 1.04
N ASP A 126 -18.79 -1.09 1.17
CA ASP A 126 -20.24 -1.26 1.11
C ASP A 126 -20.88 0.01 0.56
N ILE A 127 -21.78 -0.16 -0.42
CA ILE A 127 -22.69 0.88 -0.90
C ILE A 127 -24.09 0.39 -0.58
N ILE A 128 -24.83 1.17 0.21
CA ILE A 128 -26.23 0.88 0.51
C ILE A 128 -27.08 1.98 -0.11
N TYR A 129 -27.95 1.59 -1.04
CA TYR A 129 -28.95 2.48 -1.61
C TYR A 129 -30.35 2.16 -1.07
N ASN A 130 -30.90 3.06 -0.28
CA ASN A 130 -32.26 2.95 0.22
C ASN A 130 -33.23 3.52 -0.82
N GLY A 131 -33.62 2.70 -1.80
CA GLY A 131 -34.33 3.07 -3.04
C GLY A 131 -35.70 3.77 -2.95
N GLY A 132 -36.04 4.40 -1.83
CA GLY A 132 -37.09 5.39 -1.71
C GLY A 132 -36.61 6.85 -1.84
N ASP A 133 -35.33 7.13 -1.60
CA ASP A 133 -34.78 8.50 -1.64
C ASP A 133 -33.31 8.47 -2.08
N PRO A 134 -32.96 9.13 -3.21
CA PRO A 134 -31.59 9.14 -3.70
C PRO A 134 -30.60 9.91 -2.82
N THR A 135 -31.08 10.66 -1.83
CA THR A 135 -30.22 11.32 -0.82
C THR A 135 -29.87 10.40 0.35
N LEU A 136 -30.37 9.16 0.39
CA LEU A 136 -30.15 8.20 1.47
C LEU A 136 -29.19 7.06 1.10
N GLY A 137 -28.32 7.30 0.12
CA GLY A 137 -27.18 6.43 -0.15
C GLY A 137 -26.16 6.55 0.96
N THR A 138 -25.61 5.42 1.43
CA THR A 138 -24.43 5.42 2.31
C THR A 138 -23.29 4.67 1.67
N LEU A 139 -22.07 5.20 1.80
CA LEU A 139 -20.83 4.57 1.39
C LEU A 139 -19.94 4.37 2.60
N SER A 140 -19.33 3.20 2.71
CA SER A 140 -18.27 2.94 3.67
C SER A 140 -17.03 2.39 2.96
N GLY A 141 -15.87 2.61 3.56
CA GLY A 141 -14.63 2.06 3.03
C GLY A 141 -13.47 2.10 4.01
N THR A 142 -12.51 1.22 3.74
CA THR A 142 -11.19 1.21 4.36
C THR A 142 -10.23 2.08 3.54
N TRP A 143 -9.37 2.81 4.23
CA TRP A 143 -8.36 3.66 3.61
C TRP A 143 -6.95 3.37 4.11
N TRP A 144 -5.97 3.74 3.29
CA TRP A 144 -4.54 3.65 3.59
C TRP A 144 -3.79 4.88 3.10
N ILE A 145 -2.73 5.26 3.82
CA ILE A 145 -1.93 6.45 3.53
C ILE A 145 -0.43 6.17 3.63
N GLN A 146 0.32 6.63 2.62
CA GLN A 146 1.78 6.67 2.64
C GLN A 146 2.29 7.89 3.41
N LEU A 147 2.92 7.68 4.56
CA LEU A 147 3.48 8.76 5.38
C LEU A 147 4.90 9.17 4.95
N ASP A 148 5.59 8.33 4.19
CA ASP A 148 6.96 8.57 3.76
C ASP A 148 7.06 9.38 2.44
N GLY A 149 5.91 9.75 1.87
CA GLY A 149 5.81 10.48 0.60
C GLY A 149 6.14 9.65 -0.63
N THR A 150 6.32 8.33 -0.49
CA THR A 150 6.49 7.43 -1.63
C THR A 150 5.14 7.06 -2.23
N SER A 151 5.19 6.50 -3.44
CA SER A 151 4.03 5.92 -4.13
C SER A 151 3.89 4.42 -3.89
N GLN A 152 4.67 3.82 -2.98
CA GLN A 152 4.81 2.36 -2.86
C GLN A 152 3.93 1.77 -1.77
N PHE A 153 2.79 1.14 -2.13
CA PHE A 153 1.94 0.44 -1.14
C PHE A 153 2.35 -1.00 -0.89
N ALA A 154 3.13 -1.59 -1.79
CA ALA A 154 3.71 -2.90 -1.54
C ALA A 154 4.79 -2.80 -0.45
N PRO A 155 4.83 -3.75 0.51
CA PRO A 155 5.98 -3.85 1.39
C PRO A 155 7.24 -4.08 0.55
N PRO A 156 8.39 -3.50 0.93
CA PRO A 156 9.63 -3.70 0.19
C PRO A 156 9.94 -5.19 0.10
N VAL A 157 10.01 -5.71 -1.12
CA VAL A 157 10.41 -7.09 -1.36
C VAL A 157 11.88 -7.20 -0.93
N PRO A 158 12.25 -8.14 -0.04
CA PRO A 158 13.64 -8.31 0.35
C PRO A 158 14.49 -8.51 -0.90
N GLU A 159 15.50 -7.67 -1.07
CA GLU A 159 16.37 -7.76 -2.23
C GLU A 159 16.96 -9.17 -2.31
N PRO A 160 17.23 -9.71 -3.51
CA PRO A 160 17.89 -11.00 -3.67
C PRO A 160 19.17 -11.12 -2.82
N GLY A 161 19.87 -10.00 -2.57
CA GLY A 161 21.02 -9.91 -1.69
C GLY A 161 20.71 -10.23 -0.22
N SER A 162 19.55 -9.84 0.32
CA SER A 162 19.16 -10.16 1.71
C SER A 162 19.02 -11.66 1.92
N TRP A 163 18.43 -12.37 0.95
CA TRP A 163 18.37 -13.83 0.96
C TRP A 163 19.75 -14.46 0.84
N ALA A 164 20.61 -13.94 -0.05
CA ALA A 164 21.97 -14.41 -0.19
C ALA A 164 22.78 -14.24 1.10
N MET A 165 22.59 -13.13 1.82
CA MET A 165 23.25 -12.87 3.11
C MET A 165 22.73 -13.81 4.21
N LEU A 166 21.43 -14.06 4.26
CA LEU A 166 20.85 -15.04 5.18
C LEU A 166 21.42 -16.44 4.92
N LEU A 167 21.39 -16.89 3.67
CA LEU A 167 21.92 -18.21 3.27
C LEU A 167 23.43 -18.30 3.49
N GLY A 168 24.17 -17.24 3.20
CA GLY A 168 25.60 -17.14 3.48
C GLY A 168 25.90 -17.23 4.98
N GLY A 169 25.13 -16.56 5.82
CA GLY A 169 25.23 -16.66 7.29
C GLY A 169 24.98 -18.08 7.79
N ILE A 170 23.92 -18.74 7.31
CA ILE A 170 23.61 -20.13 7.64
C ILE A 170 24.75 -21.07 7.21
N ALA A 171 25.28 -20.90 6.00
CA ALA A 171 26.39 -21.70 5.49
C ALA A 171 27.66 -21.54 6.35
N LEU A 172 27.97 -20.31 6.77
CA LEU A 172 29.10 -20.03 7.67
C LEU A 172 28.94 -20.66 9.05
N ILE A 173 27.74 -20.58 9.63
CA ILE A 173 27.42 -21.23 10.91
C ILE A 173 27.57 -22.75 10.77
N GLY A 174 27.02 -23.35 9.71
CA GLY A 174 27.15 -24.78 9.43
C GLY A 174 28.61 -25.22 9.28
N ALA A 175 29.42 -24.44 8.56
CA ALA A 175 30.85 -24.69 8.42
C ALA A 175 31.60 -24.59 9.77
N ALA A 176 31.23 -23.64 10.63
CA ALA A 176 31.82 -23.48 11.95
C ALA A 176 31.46 -24.65 12.90
N VAL A 177 30.21 -25.09 12.90
CA VAL A 177 29.76 -26.25 13.69
C VAL A 177 30.47 -27.52 13.25
N ARG A 178 30.57 -27.78 11.94
CA ARG A 178 31.28 -28.95 11.39
C ARG A 178 32.74 -29.00 11.83
N ARG A 179 33.42 -27.85 11.91
CA ARG A 179 34.82 -27.78 12.36
C ARG A 179 35.01 -28.11 13.84
N ARG A 180 33.98 -27.97 14.68
CA ARG A 180 34.05 -28.30 16.12
C ARG A 180 33.80 -29.79 16.41
N ALA A 181 33.16 -30.49 15.48
CA ALA A 181 32.84 -31.91 15.63
C ALA A 181 33.98 -32.84 15.17
N SER A 182 34.98 -32.29 14.47
CA SER A 182 36.21 -32.99 14.07
C SER A 182 37.33 -32.73 15.06
#